data_AF-A0A0F0GM95-F1
#
_entry.id   AF-A0A0F0GM95-F1
#
_cell.length_a   1.000
_cell.length_b   1.000
_cell.length_c   1.000
_cell.angle_alpha   90.00
_cell.angle_beta   90.00
_cell.angle_gamma   90.00
#
_symmetry.space_group_name_H-M   'P 1'
#
loop_
_entity.id
_entity.type
_entity.pdbx_description
1 polymer ?
#
loop_
_entity_poly.entity_id
_entity_poly.type
_entity_poly.pdbx_seq_one_letter_code
_entity_poly.pdbx_strand_id
1 'polypeptide(L)'
;LDRIPPGLICLSSLNSERTSRRDVESRLYESRRGCVIRCVTEKWSSHNVAMNVTYGTSKAKAAIKDSSRVLGYPYAMGDRITKAMPPDVMGKGIPLSGITDSSH
;
A
#
# COMPACT_ATOMS: atom_id res chain seq x y z
N LEU A 1 -27.61 21.01 -6.45
CA LEU A 1 -28.49 19.87 -6.78
C LEU A 1 -28.22 18.78 -5.75
N ASP A 2 -28.88 18.89 -4.61
CA ASP A 2 -28.76 17.91 -3.53
C ASP A 2 -29.89 16.90 -3.70
N ARG A 3 -29.54 15.70 -4.14
CA ARG A 3 -30.40 14.51 -4.10
C ARG A 3 -29.59 13.44 -3.39
N ILE A 4 -29.70 13.41 -2.06
CA ILE A 4 -29.10 12.34 -1.25
C ILE A 4 -29.72 11.02 -1.73
N PRO A 5 -28.92 10.08 -2.29
CA PRO A 5 -29.42 8.77 -2.69
C PRO A 5 -29.92 8.02 -1.44
N PRO A 6 -31.09 7.35 -1.48
CA PRO A 6 -31.53 6.51 -0.37
C PRO A 6 -30.52 5.37 -0.19
N GLY A 7 -29.77 5.41 0.91
CA GLY A 7 -28.74 4.41 1.23
C GLY A 7 -27.44 4.98 1.79
N LEU A 8 -27.16 6.28 1.62
CA LEU A 8 -26.06 6.93 2.33
C LEU A 8 -26.51 7.34 3.74
N ILE A 9 -26.32 6.43 4.69
CA ILE A 9 -26.52 6.73 6.12
C ILE A 9 -25.29 7.47 6.63
N CYS A 10 -25.47 8.72 7.06
CA CYS A 10 -24.40 9.56 7.63
C CYS A 10 -23.68 8.90 8.83
N LEU A 11 -24.38 8.00 9.54
CA LEU A 11 -23.90 7.27 10.72
C LEU A 11 -22.64 6.41 10.48
N SER A 12 -22.37 5.99 9.24
CA SER A 12 -21.12 5.26 8.94
C SER A 12 -19.89 6.18 8.91
N SER A 13 -20.07 7.49 8.66
CA SER A 13 -18.98 8.47 8.71
C SER A 13 -18.96 9.22 10.03
N LEU A 14 -20.11 9.42 10.68
CA LEU A 14 -20.29 10.05 11.98
C LEU A 14 -21.10 9.13 12.89
N ASN A 15 -20.41 8.26 13.61
CA ASN A 15 -21.06 7.59 14.73
C ASN A 15 -21.20 8.59 15.89
N SER A 16 -22.42 8.93 16.28
CA SER A 16 -22.69 9.88 17.38
C SER A 16 -22.15 9.39 18.73
N GLU A 17 -21.98 8.08 18.90
CA GLU A 17 -21.50 7.47 20.14
C GLU A 17 -19.97 7.38 20.24
N ARG A 18 -19.23 7.66 19.15
CA ARG A 18 -17.75 7.59 19.13
C ARG A 18 -17.15 8.94 18.77
N THR A 19 -16.52 9.60 19.74
CA THR A 19 -15.68 10.80 19.54
C THR A 19 -14.32 10.42 18.95
N SER A 20 -14.29 9.96 17.70
CA SER A 20 -13.04 9.78 16.94
C SER A 20 -12.88 10.86 15.88
N ARG A 21 -11.64 11.28 15.64
CA ARG A 21 -11.29 12.13 14.49
C ARG A 21 -11.77 11.46 13.19
N ARG A 22 -12.38 12.23 12.29
CA ARG A 22 -12.76 11.74 10.97
C ARG A 22 -11.61 11.83 10.00
N ASP A 23 -11.37 10.75 9.27
CA ASP A 23 -10.48 10.72 8.12
C ASP A 23 -11.29 10.98 6.85
N VAL A 24 -10.90 12.01 6.10
CA VAL A 24 -11.54 12.39 4.83
C VAL A 24 -10.54 12.17 3.72
N GLU A 25 -10.84 11.22 2.84
CA GLU A 25 -10.04 10.93 1.66
C GLU A 25 -10.62 11.65 0.43
N SER A 26 -9.79 12.44 -0.26
CA SER A 26 -10.16 13.12 -1.50
C SER A 26 -9.46 12.47 -2.69
N ARG A 27 -10.23 12.05 -3.70
CA ARG A 27 -9.66 11.58 -4.97
C ARG A 27 -9.35 12.78 -5.86
N LEU A 28 -8.07 12.99 -6.13
CA LEU A 28 -7.59 14.04 -7.03
C LEU A 28 -7.14 13.42 -8.35
N TYR A 29 -7.27 14.17 -9.45
CA TYR A 29 -6.60 13.83 -10.71
C TYR A 29 -5.08 13.91 -10.54
N GLU A 30 -4.34 12.89 -10.98
CA GLU A 30 -2.89 12.80 -10.75
C GLU A 30 -2.15 14.04 -11.27
N SER A 31 -2.46 14.50 -12.48
CA SER A 31 -1.84 15.69 -13.08
C SER A 31 -2.06 16.98 -12.28
N ARG A 32 -3.10 17.04 -11.45
CA ARG A 32 -3.43 18.22 -10.62
C ARG A 32 -3.11 18.03 -9.13
N ARG A 33 -2.70 16.83 -8.71
CA ARG A 33 -2.39 16.52 -7.31
C ARG A 33 -1.29 17.42 -6.76
N GLY A 34 -0.23 17.66 -7.53
CA GLY A 34 0.85 18.58 -7.16
C GLY A 34 0.38 20.02 -6.94
N CYS A 35 -0.58 20.51 -7.74
CA CYS A 35 -1.15 21.85 -7.58
C CYS A 35 -1.91 22.00 -6.26
N VAL A 36 -2.69 20.98 -5.89
CA VAL A 36 -3.44 20.97 -4.62
C VAL A 36 -2.48 20.90 -3.42
N ILE A 37 -1.46 20.05 -3.47
CA ILE A 37 -0.43 19.96 -2.42
C ILE A 37 0.24 21.33 -2.23
N ARG A 38 0.62 21.98 -3.32
CA ARG A 38 1.23 23.32 -3.28
C ARG A 38 0.27 24.35 -2.66
N CYS A 39 -1.00 24.37 -3.07
CA CYS A 39 -2.01 25.27 -2.51
C CYS A 39 -2.17 25.09 -0.99
N VAL A 40 -2.18 23.84 -0.50
CA VAL A 40 -2.24 23.55 0.95
C VAL A 40 -0.95 23.99 1.66
N THR A 41 0.20 23.79 1.02
CA THR A 41 1.51 24.19 1.57
C THR A 41 1.62 25.72 1.69
N GLU A 42 1.19 26.45 0.67
CA GLU A 42 1.13 27.92 0.67
C GLU A 42 0.15 28.44 1.73
N LYS A 43 -1.00 27.77 1.90
CA LYS A 43 -2.03 28.16 2.87
C LYS A 43 -1.62 27.94 4.33
N TRP A 44 -0.90 26.86 4.63
CA TRP A 44 -0.61 26.42 6.00
C TRP A 44 0.86 26.50 6.42
N SER A 45 1.73 27.05 5.56
CA SER A 45 3.20 27.05 5.69
C SER A 45 3.84 25.68 5.49
N SER A 46 5.03 25.69 4.89
CA SER A 46 5.82 24.49 4.59
C SER A 46 6.25 23.71 5.84
N HIS A 47 6.34 24.37 6.99
CA HIS A 47 6.75 23.74 8.25
C HIS A 47 5.65 22.86 8.86
N ASN A 48 4.40 23.02 8.42
CA ASN A 48 3.23 22.33 8.97
C ASN A 48 2.65 21.28 8.01
N VAL A 49 3.24 21.11 6.82
CA VAL A 49 2.73 20.22 5.77
C VAL A 49 3.83 19.27 5.34
N ALA A 50 3.60 17.96 5.50
CA ALA A 50 4.49 16.90 5.06
C ALA A 50 3.69 15.76 4.43
N MET A 51 4.35 14.94 3.61
CA MET A 51 3.75 13.72 3.06
C MET A 51 4.09 12.53 3.95
N ASN A 52 3.15 11.60 4.06
CA ASN A 52 3.40 10.33 4.76
C ASN A 52 4.32 9.45 3.92
N VAL A 53 5.37 8.91 4.55
CA VAL A 53 6.24 7.91 3.94
C VAL A 53 5.61 6.52 4.07
N THR A 54 5.79 5.68 3.06
CA THR A 54 5.45 4.25 3.14
C THR A 54 6.73 3.44 3.15
N TYR A 55 6.92 2.60 4.16
CA TYR A 55 8.06 1.70 4.23
C TYR A 55 7.76 0.41 3.47
N GLY A 56 8.49 0.16 2.39
CA GLY A 56 8.43 -1.10 1.66
C GLY A 56 9.37 -2.13 2.28
N THR A 57 8.85 -3.29 2.68
CA THR A 57 9.67 -4.44 3.04
C THR A 57 10.04 -5.26 1.79
N SER A 58 11.24 -5.85 1.79
CA SER A 58 11.64 -6.73 0.68
C SER A 58 10.76 -7.98 0.67
N LYS A 59 10.08 -8.20 -0.46
CA LYS A 59 9.25 -9.40 -0.66
C LYS A 59 10.15 -10.61 -0.93
N ALA A 60 9.66 -11.82 -0.60
CA ALA A 60 10.41 -13.07 -0.76
C ALA A 60 11.06 -13.24 -2.15
N LYS A 61 10.32 -12.94 -3.23
CA LYS A 61 10.83 -13.02 -4.61
C LYS A 61 11.97 -12.02 -4.88
N ALA A 62 11.88 -10.81 -4.34
CA ALA A 62 12.95 -9.81 -4.47
C ALA A 62 14.19 -10.26 -3.69
N ALA A 63 14.01 -10.70 -2.44
CA ALA A 63 15.08 -11.20 -1.59
C ALA A 63 15.86 -12.37 -2.23
N ILE A 64 15.18 -13.32 -2.87
CA ILE A 64 15.85 -14.45 -3.57
C ILE A 64 16.68 -13.96 -4.75
N LYS A 65 16.13 -13.03 -5.55
CA LYS A 65 16.87 -12.47 -6.69
C LYS A 65 18.10 -11.69 -6.23
N ASP A 66 17.97 -10.93 -5.15
CA ASP A 66 19.09 -10.17 -4.60
C ASP A 66 20.16 -11.09 -4.00
N SER A 67 19.78 -12.13 -3.27
CA SER A 67 20.72 -13.17 -2.80
C SER A 67 21.42 -13.89 -3.95
N SER A 68 20.71 -14.22 -5.04
CA SER A 68 21.35 -14.86 -6.21
C SER A 68 22.39 -13.97 -6.88
N ARG A 69 22.17 -12.65 -6.89
CA ARG A 69 23.14 -11.68 -7.42
C ARG A 69 24.37 -11.57 -6.53
N VAL A 70 24.18 -11.51 -5.21
CA VAL A 70 25.29 -11.45 -4.23
C VAL A 70 26.18 -12.70 -4.33
N LEU A 71 25.59 -13.86 -4.58
CA LEU A 71 26.31 -15.13 -4.74
C LEU A 71 26.96 -15.31 -6.12
N GLY A 72 26.83 -14.34 -7.04
CA GLY A 72 27.44 -14.39 -8.36
C GLY A 72 26.74 -15.32 -9.37
N TYR A 73 25.52 -15.78 -9.08
CA TYR A 73 24.78 -16.63 -10.03
C TYR A 73 24.20 -15.81 -11.20
N PRO A 74 24.02 -16.43 -12.38
CA PRO A 74 23.32 -15.79 -13.50
C PRO A 74 21.90 -15.39 -13.12
N TYR A 75 21.42 -14.25 -13.63
CA TYR A 75 20.06 -13.74 -13.38
C TYR A 75 18.96 -14.79 -13.64
N ALA A 76 19.16 -15.62 -14.66
CA ALA A 76 18.24 -16.70 -15.01
C ALA A 76 18.00 -17.71 -13.88
N MET A 77 19.00 -17.94 -13.01
CA MET A 77 18.85 -18.85 -11.88
C MET A 77 17.88 -18.30 -10.84
N GLY A 78 18.07 -17.06 -10.41
CA GLY A 78 17.15 -16.40 -9.47
C GLY A 78 15.74 -16.30 -10.05
N ASP A 79 15.60 -16.02 -11.34
CA ASP A 79 14.29 -15.95 -11.99
C ASP A 79 13.56 -17.30 -12.01
N ARG A 80 14.26 -18.40 -12.35
CA ARG A 80 13.69 -19.76 -12.30
C ARG A 80 13.17 -20.11 -10.90
N ILE A 81 13.95 -19.82 -9.86
CA ILE A 81 13.57 -20.10 -8.47
C ILE A 81 12.32 -19.29 -8.09
N THR A 82 12.29 -18.00 -8.40
CA THR A 82 11.13 -17.16 -8.04
C THR A 82 9.85 -17.49 -8.79
N LYS A 83 9.94 -18.08 -9.99
CA LYS A 83 8.79 -18.55 -10.77
C LYS A 83 8.23 -19.88 -10.26
N ALA A 84 9.06 -20.70 -9.64
CA ALA A 84 8.62 -21.92 -8.97
C ALA A 84 7.85 -21.65 -7.67
N MET A 85 7.93 -20.43 -7.12
CA MET A 85 7.18 -20.06 -5.93
C MET A 85 5.68 -19.94 -6.21
N PRO A 86 4.83 -20.34 -5.25
CA PRO A 86 3.38 -20.20 -5.38
C PRO A 86 2.96 -18.73 -5.56
N PRO A 87 1.80 -18.51 -6.21
CA PRO A 87 1.25 -17.17 -6.36
C PRO A 87 0.84 -16.60 -5.01
N ASP A 88 0.95 -15.27 -4.87
CA ASP A 88 0.52 -14.58 -3.65
C ASP A 88 -1.01 -14.67 -3.54
N VAL A 89 -1.53 -15.02 -2.36
CA VAL A 89 -2.97 -15.01 -2.08
C VAL A 89 -3.30 -13.69 -1.40
N MET A 90 -4.16 -12.88 -2.04
CA MET A 90 -4.52 -11.53 -1.56
C MET A 90 -3.32 -10.62 -1.28
N GLY A 91 -2.25 -10.75 -2.07
CA GLY A 91 -1.03 -9.94 -1.94
C GLY A 91 -0.13 -10.31 -0.76
N LYS A 92 -0.45 -11.39 -0.04
CA LYS A 92 0.41 -11.98 0.99
C LYS A 92 1.07 -13.23 0.42
N GLY A 93 2.41 -13.26 0.45
CA GLY A 93 3.17 -14.47 0.15
C GLY A 93 3.07 -15.49 1.28
N ILE A 94 3.44 -16.74 1.00
CA ILE A 94 3.47 -17.81 2.01
C ILE A 94 4.46 -17.43 3.14
N PRO A 95 4.06 -17.52 4.42
CA PRO A 95 4.99 -17.31 5.54
C PRO A 95 6.09 -18.37 5.51
N LEU A 96 7.29 -18.04 6.01
CA LEU A 96 8.44 -18.96 5.99
C LEU A 96 8.10 -20.34 6.62
N SER A 97 7.27 -20.36 7.66
CA SER A 97 6.79 -21.57 8.33
C SER A 97 5.92 -22.47 7.43
N GLY A 98 5.21 -21.89 6.46
CA GLY A 98 4.33 -22.61 5.55
C GLY A 98 5.05 -23.21 4.34
N ILE A 99 6.36 -22.98 4.18
CA ILE A 99 7.13 -23.53 3.05
C ILE A 99 7.46 -25.01 3.25
N THR A 100 7.58 -25.47 4.50
CA THR A 100 7.95 -26.85 4.84
C THR A 100 6.76 -27.72 5.27
N ASP A 101 5.55 -27.16 5.33
CA ASP A 101 4.36 -27.90 5.72
C ASP A 101 3.90 -28.77 4.54
N SER A 102 3.89 -30.08 4.73
CA SER A 102 3.49 -31.05 3.70
C SER A 102 1.97 -31.15 3.53
N SER A 103 1.20 -30.49 4.40
CA SER A 103 -0.26 -30.56 4.46
C SER A 103 -0.98 -29.32 3.88
N HIS A 104 -0.22 -28.34 3.35
CA HIS A 104 -0.72 -27.05 2.89
C HIS A 104 -0.52 -26.82 1.39
#